data_AF-A0A7Y2XDU6-F1
#
_entry.id   AF-A0A7Y2XDU6-F1
#
_cell.length_a   1.000
_cell.length_b   1.000
_cell.length_c   1.000
_cell.angle_alpha   90.00
_cell.angle_beta   90.00
_cell.angle_gamma   90.00
#
_symmetry.space_group_name_H-M   'P 1'
#
loop_
_entity.id
_entity.type
_entity.pdbx_description
1 polymer ?
#
loop_
_entity_poly.entity_id
_entity_poly.type
_entity_poly.pdbx_seq_one_letter_code
_entity_poly.pdbx_strand_id
1 'polypeptide(L)'
;MNKASLKRVTYVALFFTILLFGLKTNVVAQTQQIKSGSHIIDMGVTTQTINNAIRPYGLVYTLIRDYNVPVVWAINQSKSNRDDIDFTHNGKNYKHGPFIIPKSHRSTAVDSVINHWKTTYSGMTIDTAVSDFNVSYYRNLTYVPIWTLDDGNGGIAEGYLENAGIPSNGYNWQDPQDLDCCYDLFVMPHADPEWSTHSNLFYWNNDTADGGCGGWIWAACHAVSALENMSDASGDTVTNFLMADDSPYPAVFWGDHDDGDEVYNYKSGLGALPSLQYVDDFDPATENGSENMYIPEEKWRLTTQTDVEDPNHPDLVGRPNSMAAKLAFGRAYGDPNRGKVMYEAGHSHDGSGVANVAAQRIFFNFSLDAPEAKAPTITSSVPDVMVQTITYQLSASASGRTGPFTYEWTTACAGTFNNPYIANATFTPDSVSSATLCALTVKVTDQCGRVSFKSQDVTIYGSPQPPTALQDSVYCLPWSTVTLDPLANDIDPMDLK
;
A
#
# COMPACT_ATOMS: atom_id res chain seq x y z
N MET A 1 66.66 8.46 27.13
CA MET A 1 66.23 9.00 28.43
C MET A 1 65.35 10.22 28.20
N ASN A 2 64.16 10.19 28.80
CA ASN A 2 63.05 11.14 28.80
C ASN A 2 63.37 12.61 28.43
N LYS A 3 62.61 13.14 27.46
CA LYS A 3 62.34 14.58 27.37
C LYS A 3 60.97 14.85 27.99
N ALA A 4 60.99 15.52 29.13
CA ALA A 4 59.83 16.16 29.70
C ALA A 4 59.84 17.66 29.40
N SER A 5 58.62 18.17 29.18
CA SER A 5 58.14 19.52 29.47
C SER A 5 58.25 20.62 28.38
N LEU A 6 57.03 20.97 27.95
CA LEU A 6 56.41 22.31 28.00
C LEU A 6 56.53 23.20 26.75
N LYS A 7 55.40 23.39 26.06
CA LYS A 7 54.74 24.72 25.95
C LYS A 7 53.30 24.61 25.41
N ARG A 8 52.41 25.17 26.23
CA ARG A 8 50.99 25.54 26.07
C ARG A 8 50.49 25.74 24.64
N VAL A 9 49.39 25.06 24.30
CA VAL A 9 48.38 25.58 23.36
C VAL A 9 47.04 25.59 24.10
N THR A 10 46.44 26.77 24.12
CA THR A 10 45.17 27.11 24.75
C THR A 10 44.02 26.45 23.98
N TYR A 11 43.28 25.53 24.61
CA TYR A 11 41.99 25.07 24.08
C TYR A 11 40.90 26.03 24.55
N VAL A 12 40.38 26.84 23.63
CA VAL A 12 39.12 27.56 23.82
C VAL A 12 38.01 26.54 23.70
N ALA A 13 37.31 26.28 24.80
CA ALA A 13 36.10 25.49 24.83
C ALA A 13 34.98 26.26 24.11
N LEU A 14 34.60 25.83 22.91
CA LEU A 14 33.34 26.22 22.29
C LEU A 14 32.29 25.19 22.69
N PHE A 15 31.49 25.53 23.71
CA PHE A 15 30.24 24.82 24.01
C PHE A 15 29.26 25.11 22.87
N PHE A 16 29.12 24.18 21.92
CA PHE A 16 28.00 24.17 20.98
C PHE A 16 26.84 23.41 21.65
N THR A 17 26.05 24.12 22.44
CA THR A 17 24.74 23.61 22.88
C THR A 17 23.84 23.61 21.65
N ILE A 18 23.76 22.47 20.96
CA ILE A 18 22.74 22.24 19.92
C ILE A 18 21.41 22.16 20.67
N LEU A 19 20.73 23.31 20.71
CA LEU A 19 19.33 23.37 21.10
C LEU A 19 18.54 22.69 19.98
N LEU A 20 18.25 21.40 20.14
CA LEU A 20 17.28 20.69 19.32
C LEU A 20 15.91 21.33 19.56
N PHE A 21 15.63 22.42 18.84
CA PHE A 21 14.25 22.77 18.54
C PHE A 21 13.72 21.65 17.67
N GLY A 22 12.95 20.75 18.29
CA GLY A 22 12.09 19.82 17.58
C GLY A 22 11.16 20.64 16.70
N LEU A 23 11.52 20.78 15.42
CA LEU A 23 10.60 21.15 14.38
C LEU A 23 9.55 20.05 14.37
N LYS A 24 8.43 20.29 15.07
CA LYS A 24 7.18 19.60 14.76
C LYS A 24 6.83 20.01 13.34
N THR A 25 7.31 19.27 12.36
CA THR A 25 6.72 19.30 11.03
C THR A 25 5.28 18.89 11.21
N ASN A 26 4.36 19.85 11.13
CA ASN A 26 2.95 19.53 10.98
C ASN A 26 2.83 18.82 9.64
N VAL A 27 2.88 17.49 9.66
CA VAL A 27 2.52 16.67 8.51
C VAL A 27 1.04 16.94 8.29
N VAL A 28 0.73 17.75 7.28
CA VAL A 28 -0.66 17.92 6.86
C VAL A 28 -1.09 16.57 6.31
N ALA A 29 -2.12 15.97 6.91
CA ALA A 29 -2.69 14.74 6.41
C ALA A 29 -3.03 14.92 4.92
N GLN A 30 -2.60 13.98 4.09
CA GLN A 30 -2.86 14.06 2.65
C GLN A 30 -4.37 13.89 2.45
N THR A 31 -5.01 14.89 1.85
CA THR A 31 -6.44 14.84 1.53
C THR A 31 -6.66 14.72 0.04
N GLN A 32 -7.65 13.92 -0.34
CA GLN A 32 -8.08 13.77 -1.73
C GLN A 32 -9.59 13.99 -1.82
N GLN A 33 -10.02 14.76 -2.81
CA GLN A 33 -11.44 14.88 -3.11
C GLN A 33 -11.91 13.65 -3.88
N ILE A 34 -12.90 12.97 -3.33
CA ILE A 34 -13.57 11.84 -3.95
C ILE A 34 -14.85 12.36 -4.63
N LYS A 35 -15.00 12.07 -5.92
CA LYS A 35 -16.15 12.49 -6.71
C LYS A 35 -17.37 11.62 -6.48
N SER A 36 -18.56 12.21 -6.56
CA SER A 36 -19.83 11.48 -6.61
C SER A 36 -19.79 10.41 -7.69
N GLY A 37 -20.37 9.25 -7.39
CA GLY A 37 -20.30 8.06 -8.23
C GLY A 37 -19.01 7.24 -8.08
N SER A 38 -18.07 7.57 -7.19
CA SER A 38 -16.97 6.65 -6.83
C SER A 38 -17.51 5.44 -6.06
N HIS A 39 -16.84 4.29 -6.14
CA HIS A 39 -17.20 3.10 -5.35
C HIS A 39 -16.36 3.02 -4.08
N ILE A 40 -16.98 2.65 -2.95
CA ILE A 40 -16.33 2.50 -1.65
C ILE A 40 -16.49 1.05 -1.22
N ILE A 41 -15.38 0.30 -1.15
CA ILE A 41 -15.35 -1.04 -0.58
C ILE A 41 -15.27 -0.89 0.94
N ASP A 42 -16.32 -1.30 1.62
CA ASP A 42 -16.43 -1.16 3.07
C ASP A 42 -15.69 -2.30 3.78
N MET A 43 -14.56 -1.96 4.40
CA MET A 43 -13.71 -2.88 5.14
C MET A 43 -14.09 -3.03 6.63
N GLY A 44 -15.12 -2.29 7.09
CA GLY A 44 -15.57 -2.26 8.49
C GLY A 44 -16.81 -3.09 8.78
N VAL A 45 -17.25 -3.95 7.85
CA VAL A 45 -18.46 -4.75 8.00
C VAL A 45 -18.27 -5.85 9.05
N THR A 46 -19.06 -5.85 10.12
CA THR A 46 -19.07 -6.94 11.12
C THR A 46 -20.33 -7.80 10.99
N THR A 47 -20.27 -9.11 11.24
CA THR A 47 -19.09 -9.93 11.53
C THR A 47 -18.19 -10.13 10.30
N GLN A 48 -16.87 -10.16 10.50
CA GLN A 48 -15.91 -10.35 9.41
C GLN A 48 -15.88 -11.81 8.93
N THR A 49 -15.74 -11.99 7.62
CA THR A 49 -15.70 -13.27 6.91
C THR A 49 -14.70 -13.16 5.76
N ILE A 50 -14.25 -14.29 5.21
CA ILE A 50 -13.41 -14.30 4.01
C ILE A 50 -14.00 -13.41 2.89
N ASN A 51 -15.31 -13.47 2.65
CA ASN A 51 -15.94 -12.74 1.56
C ASN A 51 -16.01 -11.22 1.74
N ASN A 52 -16.25 -10.73 2.96
CA ASN A 52 -16.38 -9.28 3.21
C ASN A 52 -15.07 -8.61 3.63
N ALA A 53 -14.05 -9.39 4.01
CA ALA A 53 -12.83 -8.89 4.62
C ALA A 53 -11.56 -9.27 3.85
N ILE A 54 -11.51 -10.46 3.24
CA ILE A 54 -10.31 -10.97 2.54
C ILE A 54 -10.45 -10.87 1.01
N ARG A 55 -11.59 -11.26 0.44
CA ARG A 55 -11.87 -11.08 -1.01
C ARG A 55 -11.73 -9.63 -1.51
N PRO A 56 -11.98 -8.57 -0.73
CA PRO A 56 -11.62 -7.21 -1.12
C PRO A 56 -10.18 -7.04 -1.60
N TYR A 57 -9.19 -7.68 -0.99
CA TYR A 57 -7.80 -7.59 -1.42
C TYR A 57 -7.59 -8.21 -2.82
N GLY A 58 -8.26 -9.31 -3.14
CA GLY A 58 -8.25 -9.89 -4.48
C GLY A 58 -8.94 -9.02 -5.53
N LEU A 59 -10.03 -8.34 -5.17
CA LEU A 59 -10.65 -7.34 -6.05
C LEU A 59 -9.70 -6.16 -6.29
N VAL A 60 -9.05 -5.64 -5.25
CA VAL A 60 -8.03 -4.57 -5.37
C VAL A 60 -6.89 -5.03 -6.27
N TYR A 61 -6.37 -6.24 -6.07
CA TYR A 61 -5.36 -6.85 -6.92
C TYR A 61 -5.78 -6.89 -8.39
N THR A 62 -6.98 -7.40 -8.67
CA THR A 62 -7.55 -7.49 -10.03
C THR A 62 -7.68 -6.12 -10.68
N LEU A 63 -8.20 -5.13 -9.94
CA LEU A 63 -8.40 -3.77 -10.44
C LEU A 63 -7.06 -3.10 -10.82
N ILE A 64 -6.04 -3.28 -9.98
CA ILE A 64 -4.72 -2.69 -10.22
C ILE A 64 -4.00 -3.42 -11.36
N ARG A 65 -3.87 -4.75 -11.28
CA ARG A 65 -3.09 -5.54 -12.23
C ARG A 65 -3.73 -5.59 -13.62
N ASP A 66 -5.03 -5.89 -13.68
CA ASP A 66 -5.67 -6.29 -14.94
C ASP A 66 -6.39 -5.10 -15.61
N TYR A 67 -6.80 -4.10 -14.81
CA TYR A 67 -7.56 -2.95 -15.31
C TYR A 67 -6.83 -1.60 -15.18
N ASN A 68 -5.64 -1.56 -14.57
CA ASN A 68 -4.89 -0.32 -14.31
C ASN A 68 -5.74 0.75 -13.61
N VAL A 69 -6.56 0.34 -12.64
CA VAL A 69 -7.42 1.23 -11.85
C VAL A 69 -6.69 1.62 -10.57
N PRO A 70 -6.40 2.91 -10.35
CA PRO A 70 -5.81 3.35 -9.09
C PRO A 70 -6.86 3.21 -7.98
N VAL A 71 -6.43 2.68 -6.83
CA VAL A 71 -7.31 2.49 -5.67
C VAL A 71 -6.82 3.37 -4.52
N VAL A 72 -7.69 4.24 -4.02
CA VAL A 72 -7.38 5.05 -2.83
C VAL A 72 -7.52 4.15 -1.61
N TRP A 73 -6.46 4.01 -0.82
CA TRP A 73 -6.51 3.35 0.48
C TRP A 73 -6.72 4.40 1.57
N ALA A 74 -7.95 4.52 2.03
CA ALA A 74 -8.41 5.61 2.88
C ALA A 74 -8.19 5.28 4.36
N ILE A 75 -7.10 5.79 4.94
CA ILE A 75 -6.82 5.69 6.37
C ILE A 75 -6.62 7.10 6.91
N ASN A 76 -7.42 7.46 7.91
CA ASN A 76 -7.26 8.73 8.56
C ASN A 76 -5.97 8.76 9.40
N GLN A 77 -5.01 9.56 8.93
CA GLN A 77 -3.69 9.70 9.55
C GLN A 77 -3.70 10.33 10.95
N SER A 78 -4.86 10.82 11.43
CA SER A 78 -5.00 11.35 12.80
C SER A 78 -5.59 10.34 13.79
N LYS A 79 -5.92 9.12 13.37
CA LYS A 79 -6.50 8.11 14.27
C LYS A 79 -5.51 7.68 15.34
N SER A 80 -5.96 7.61 16.59
CA SER A 80 -5.16 7.11 17.71
C SER A 80 -5.49 5.65 18.01
N ASN A 81 -6.73 5.22 17.74
CA ASN A 81 -7.18 3.84 17.82
C ASN A 81 -7.54 3.32 16.41
N ARG A 82 -7.25 2.04 16.11
CA ARG A 82 -7.58 1.42 14.81
C ARG A 82 -9.09 1.46 14.51
N ASP A 83 -9.92 1.40 15.55
CA ASP A 83 -11.38 1.42 15.47
C ASP A 83 -11.97 2.83 15.29
N ASP A 84 -11.13 3.86 15.31
CA ASP A 84 -11.57 5.23 15.01
C ASP A 84 -12.05 5.34 13.55
N ILE A 85 -12.83 6.39 13.28
CA ILE A 85 -13.43 6.62 11.96
C ILE A 85 -12.37 7.11 10.97
N ASP A 86 -12.33 6.48 9.79
CA ASP A 86 -11.51 6.96 8.67
C ASP A 86 -12.20 8.14 7.96
N PHE A 87 -13.49 7.99 7.66
CA PHE A 87 -14.33 9.07 7.16
C PHE A 87 -15.82 8.74 7.32
N THR A 88 -16.66 9.77 7.23
CA THR A 88 -18.12 9.63 7.22
C THR A 88 -18.63 10.08 5.86
N HIS A 89 -19.50 9.27 5.25
CA HIS A 89 -20.19 9.64 4.01
C HIS A 89 -21.62 9.15 4.03
N ASN A 90 -22.56 10.02 3.61
CA ASN A 90 -24.00 9.74 3.59
C ASN A 90 -24.54 9.16 4.93
N GLY A 91 -24.06 9.70 6.07
CA GLY A 91 -24.45 9.25 7.40
C GLY A 91 -23.87 7.91 7.85
N LYS A 92 -23.05 7.24 7.02
CA LYS A 92 -22.33 6.01 7.36
C LYS A 92 -20.87 6.32 7.71
N ASN A 93 -20.39 5.73 8.79
CA ASN A 93 -18.99 5.78 9.18
C ASN A 93 -18.24 4.60 8.57
N TYR A 94 -17.13 4.88 7.90
CA TYR A 94 -16.23 3.87 7.37
C TYR A 94 -14.97 3.82 8.21
N LYS A 95 -14.46 2.61 8.42
CA LYS A 95 -13.38 2.29 9.35
C LYS A 95 -12.47 1.20 8.78
N HIS A 96 -11.32 0.99 9.42
CA HIS A 96 -10.36 -0.08 9.13
C HIS A 96 -9.83 -0.06 7.69
N GLY A 97 -9.53 1.13 7.18
CA GLY A 97 -8.87 1.33 5.89
C GLY A 97 -9.71 0.93 4.66
N PRO A 98 -10.88 1.54 4.41
CA PRO A 98 -11.66 1.31 3.19
C PRO A 98 -10.87 1.56 1.91
N PHE A 99 -11.23 0.84 0.85
CA PHE A 99 -10.70 1.08 -0.49
C PHE A 99 -11.71 1.88 -1.33
N ILE A 100 -11.26 2.89 -2.06
CA ILE A 100 -12.12 3.72 -2.91
C ILE A 100 -11.65 3.65 -4.36
N ILE A 101 -12.58 3.32 -5.24
CA ILE A 101 -12.40 3.25 -6.69
C ILE A 101 -12.96 4.56 -7.29
N PRO A 102 -12.10 5.46 -7.80
CA PRO A 102 -12.53 6.78 -8.26
C PRO A 102 -13.49 6.71 -9.45
N LYS A 103 -14.46 7.64 -9.50
CA LYS A 103 -15.48 7.68 -10.56
C LYS A 103 -14.91 7.70 -11.99
N SER A 104 -13.82 8.41 -12.23
CA SER A 104 -13.23 8.52 -13.57
C SER A 104 -12.67 7.20 -14.12
N HIS A 105 -12.39 6.24 -13.23
CA HIS A 105 -11.88 4.91 -13.57
C HIS A 105 -12.97 3.84 -13.66
N ARG A 106 -14.22 4.18 -13.38
CA ARG A 106 -15.36 3.26 -13.44
C ARG A 106 -15.93 3.13 -14.86
N SER A 107 -15.18 2.46 -15.73
CA SER A 107 -15.68 2.04 -17.06
C SER A 107 -16.71 0.91 -16.94
N THR A 108 -17.45 0.62 -18.02
CA THR A 108 -18.37 -0.53 -18.05
C THR A 108 -17.67 -1.85 -17.75
N ALA A 109 -16.42 -2.04 -18.21
CA ALA A 109 -15.65 -3.25 -17.94
C ALA A 109 -15.25 -3.34 -16.45
N VAL A 110 -14.83 -2.21 -15.85
CA VAL A 110 -14.48 -2.13 -14.42
C VAL A 110 -15.72 -2.38 -13.55
N ASP A 111 -16.85 -1.75 -13.87
CA ASP A 111 -18.10 -2.02 -13.15
C ASP A 111 -18.58 -3.47 -13.33
N SER A 112 -18.33 -4.09 -14.49
CA SER A 112 -18.67 -5.50 -14.72
C SER A 112 -17.84 -6.43 -13.83
N VAL A 113 -16.53 -6.22 -13.69
CA VAL A 113 -15.70 -7.05 -12.80
C VAL A 113 -16.08 -6.81 -11.34
N ILE A 114 -16.32 -5.58 -10.91
CA ILE A 114 -16.79 -5.27 -9.54
C ILE A 114 -18.11 -5.99 -9.25
N ASN A 115 -19.08 -5.93 -10.17
CA ASN A 115 -20.36 -6.62 -10.02
C ASN A 115 -20.18 -8.14 -9.99
N HIS A 116 -19.30 -8.69 -10.83
CA HIS A 116 -18.98 -10.12 -10.80
C HIS A 116 -18.46 -10.53 -9.41
N TRP A 117 -17.47 -9.83 -8.86
CA TRP A 117 -16.94 -10.09 -7.52
C TRP A 117 -18.02 -9.99 -6.43
N LYS A 118 -18.86 -8.96 -6.46
CA LYS A 118 -19.99 -8.82 -5.51
C LYS A 118 -20.98 -9.99 -5.60
N THR A 119 -21.25 -10.48 -6.81
CA THR A 119 -22.18 -11.61 -7.00
C THR A 119 -21.57 -12.95 -6.62
N THR A 120 -20.28 -13.15 -6.89
CA THR A 120 -19.55 -14.38 -6.59
C THR A 120 -19.29 -14.52 -5.09
N TYR A 121 -18.94 -13.42 -4.41
CA TYR A 121 -18.57 -13.39 -3.00
C TYR A 121 -19.60 -12.60 -2.19
N SER A 122 -20.70 -13.27 -1.83
CA SER A 122 -21.75 -12.68 -1.02
C SER A 122 -21.21 -12.20 0.33
N GLY A 123 -21.62 -11.00 0.74
CA GLY A 123 -21.16 -10.33 1.96
C GLY A 123 -20.25 -9.13 1.71
N MET A 124 -19.60 -9.05 0.55
CA MET A 124 -18.84 -7.87 0.15
C MET A 124 -19.75 -6.66 0.00
N THR A 125 -19.47 -5.60 0.75
CA THR A 125 -20.24 -4.36 0.72
C THR A 125 -19.48 -3.29 -0.06
N ILE A 126 -20.06 -2.90 -1.20
CA ILE A 126 -19.52 -1.82 -2.04
C ILE A 126 -20.61 -0.77 -2.24
N ASP A 127 -20.40 0.37 -1.60
CA ASP A 127 -21.28 1.53 -1.67
C ASP A 127 -20.92 2.42 -2.87
N THR A 128 -21.86 3.26 -3.28
CA THR A 128 -21.60 4.31 -4.28
C THR A 128 -21.68 5.67 -3.61
N ALA A 129 -20.65 6.49 -3.78
CA ALA A 129 -20.65 7.84 -3.26
C ALA A 129 -21.79 8.66 -3.90
N VAL A 130 -22.66 9.28 -3.09
CA VAL A 130 -23.80 10.07 -3.58
C VAL A 130 -23.51 11.57 -3.74
N SER A 131 -22.40 12.05 -3.21
CA SER A 131 -21.91 13.42 -3.34
C SER A 131 -20.39 13.45 -3.31
N ASP A 132 -19.78 14.57 -3.73
CA ASP A 132 -18.35 14.81 -3.54
C ASP A 132 -18.04 14.92 -2.03
N PHE A 133 -16.89 14.41 -1.61
CA PHE A 133 -16.39 14.52 -0.24
C PHE A 133 -14.86 14.47 -0.21
N ASN A 134 -14.24 14.92 0.88
CA ASN A 134 -12.79 14.83 1.06
C ASN A 134 -12.46 13.67 2.00
N VAL A 135 -11.41 12.92 1.68
CA VAL A 135 -10.92 11.82 2.50
C VAL A 135 -9.46 12.04 2.86
N SER A 136 -9.09 11.77 4.11
CA SER A 136 -7.69 11.57 4.51
C SER A 136 -7.29 10.17 4.06
N TYR A 137 -6.17 10.05 3.37
CA TYR A 137 -5.75 8.77 2.81
C TYR A 137 -4.29 8.47 3.11
N TYR A 138 -3.95 7.18 3.07
CA TYR A 138 -2.58 6.72 3.26
C TYR A 138 -1.83 6.68 1.94
N ARG A 139 -2.40 6.02 0.91
CA ARG A 139 -1.77 5.85 -0.40
C ARG A 139 -2.79 5.69 -1.52
N ASN A 140 -2.39 6.07 -2.73
CA ASN A 140 -3.02 5.60 -3.97
C ASN A 140 -2.27 4.36 -4.48
N LEU A 141 -2.91 3.20 -4.39
CA LEU A 141 -2.37 1.94 -4.86
C LEU A 141 -2.40 1.91 -6.39
N THR A 142 -1.23 1.76 -6.99
CA THR A 142 -1.00 1.71 -8.45
C THR A 142 -0.08 0.57 -8.87
N TYR A 143 0.24 -0.30 -7.91
CA TYR A 143 1.05 -1.50 -8.05
C TYR A 143 0.56 -2.54 -7.04
N VAL A 144 0.95 -3.79 -7.26
CA VAL A 144 0.71 -4.91 -6.35
C VAL A 144 2.05 -5.56 -6.02
N PRO A 145 2.20 -6.15 -4.81
CA PRO A 145 3.41 -6.87 -4.47
C PRO A 145 3.60 -8.15 -5.27
N ILE A 146 4.85 -8.49 -5.49
CA ILE A 146 5.26 -9.86 -5.80
C ILE A 146 5.39 -10.59 -4.46
N TRP A 147 4.36 -11.37 -4.11
CA TRP A 147 4.43 -12.29 -2.98
C TRP A 147 5.30 -13.49 -3.39
N THR A 148 6.44 -13.64 -2.73
CA THR A 148 7.33 -14.78 -2.92
C THR A 148 7.22 -15.68 -1.70
N LEU A 149 6.56 -16.81 -1.89
CA LEU A 149 6.38 -17.82 -0.86
C LEU A 149 7.64 -18.67 -0.74
N ASP A 150 8.00 -19.06 0.48
CA ASP A 150 9.04 -20.07 0.73
C ASP A 150 8.69 -21.37 -0.01
N ASP A 151 9.57 -21.86 -0.89
CA ASP A 151 9.32 -23.08 -1.68
C ASP A 151 9.34 -24.37 -0.85
N GLY A 152 9.96 -24.36 0.33
CA GLY A 152 9.95 -25.46 1.28
C GLY A 152 8.70 -25.48 2.15
N ASN A 153 8.21 -24.31 2.58
CA ASN A 153 7.22 -24.22 3.65
C ASN A 153 6.13 -23.15 3.49
N GLY A 154 6.05 -22.46 2.36
CA GLY A 154 5.10 -21.37 2.11
C GLY A 154 3.63 -21.82 1.89
N GLY A 155 3.36 -23.13 1.91
CA GLY A 155 2.03 -23.74 1.66
C GLY A 155 0.90 -23.13 2.48
N ILE A 156 1.17 -22.77 3.73
CA ILE A 156 0.17 -22.16 4.62
C ILE A 156 -0.22 -20.75 4.12
N ALA A 157 0.76 -19.95 3.69
CA ALA A 157 0.54 -18.60 3.20
C ALA A 157 -0.11 -18.56 1.81
N GLU A 158 0.05 -19.62 1.00
CA GLU A 158 -0.71 -19.78 -0.24
C GLU A 158 -2.23 -19.72 0.04
N GLY A 159 -2.70 -20.37 1.10
CA GLY A 159 -4.10 -20.35 1.52
C GLY A 159 -4.65 -18.93 1.74
N TYR A 160 -3.80 -17.99 2.18
CA TYR A 160 -4.21 -16.59 2.39
C TYR A 160 -4.53 -15.93 1.04
N LEU A 161 -3.65 -16.14 0.05
CA LEU A 161 -3.79 -15.62 -1.31
C LEU A 161 -4.99 -16.25 -2.03
N GLU A 162 -5.22 -17.56 -1.86
CA GLU A 162 -6.40 -18.26 -2.37
C GLU A 162 -7.70 -17.76 -1.75
N ASN A 163 -7.70 -17.52 -0.43
CA ASN A 163 -8.81 -16.90 0.28
C ASN A 163 -9.12 -15.49 -0.22
N ALA A 164 -8.11 -14.72 -0.62
CA ALA A 164 -8.31 -13.42 -1.28
C ALA A 164 -8.79 -13.57 -2.73
N GLY A 165 -8.54 -14.72 -3.37
CA GLY A 165 -8.88 -14.97 -4.77
C GLY A 165 -7.82 -14.47 -5.73
N ILE A 166 -6.59 -14.34 -5.24
CA ILE A 166 -5.43 -14.05 -6.05
C ILE A 166 -5.07 -15.34 -6.81
N PRO A 167 -4.97 -15.30 -8.15
CA PRO A 167 -4.66 -16.48 -8.94
C PRO A 167 -3.22 -16.95 -8.70
N SER A 168 -2.93 -18.22 -8.96
CA SER A 168 -1.60 -18.81 -8.78
C SER A 168 -0.49 -18.18 -9.63
N ASN A 169 -0.85 -17.44 -10.69
CA ASN A 169 0.10 -16.64 -11.46
C ASN A 169 0.32 -15.22 -10.88
N GLY A 170 -0.20 -14.97 -9.68
CA GLY A 170 -0.11 -13.70 -8.97
C GLY A 170 0.91 -13.67 -7.85
N TYR A 171 1.52 -14.82 -7.55
CA TYR A 171 2.60 -15.01 -6.60
C TYR A 171 3.59 -16.04 -7.17
N ASN A 172 4.74 -16.18 -6.52
CA ASN A 172 5.77 -17.15 -6.91
C ASN A 172 6.33 -17.88 -5.69
N TRP A 173 7.16 -18.88 -5.94
CA TRP A 173 7.82 -19.70 -4.94
C TRP A 173 9.33 -19.61 -5.16
N GLN A 174 10.12 -19.50 -4.10
CA GLN A 174 11.56 -19.42 -4.21
C GLN A 174 12.26 -19.92 -2.96
N ASP A 175 13.38 -20.62 -3.14
CA ASP A 175 14.34 -20.89 -2.06
C ASP A 175 14.91 -19.54 -1.55
N PRO A 176 14.94 -19.29 -0.23
CA PRO A 176 15.45 -18.03 0.32
C PRO A 176 16.88 -17.68 -0.15
N GLN A 177 17.73 -18.67 -0.45
CA GLN A 177 19.10 -18.46 -0.95
C GLN A 177 19.15 -17.89 -2.37
N ASP A 178 18.09 -18.04 -3.14
CA ASP A 178 17.99 -17.61 -4.53
C ASP A 178 17.24 -16.28 -4.70
N LEU A 179 16.88 -15.61 -3.60
CA LEU A 179 16.23 -14.30 -3.66
C LEU A 179 17.16 -13.23 -4.24
N ASP A 180 16.66 -12.54 -5.27
CA ASP A 180 17.30 -11.38 -5.89
C ASP A 180 16.44 -10.11 -5.77
N CYS A 181 16.88 -9.03 -6.42
CA CYS A 181 16.19 -7.75 -6.33
C CYS A 181 14.85 -7.69 -7.08
N CYS A 182 14.46 -8.74 -7.81
CA CYS A 182 13.16 -8.85 -8.45
C CYS A 182 12.03 -9.31 -7.52
N TYR A 183 12.35 -9.78 -6.31
CA TYR A 183 11.33 -10.12 -5.29
C TYR A 183 11.04 -8.94 -4.35
N ASP A 184 9.79 -8.79 -3.92
CA ASP A 184 9.37 -7.70 -3.01
C ASP A 184 9.28 -8.16 -1.56
N LEU A 185 8.58 -9.26 -1.34
CA LEU A 185 8.25 -9.81 -0.04
C LEU A 185 8.50 -11.31 -0.04
N PHE A 186 9.32 -11.78 0.91
CA PHE A 186 9.47 -13.20 1.21
C PHE A 186 8.53 -13.58 2.36
N VAL A 187 7.77 -14.65 2.18
CA VAL A 187 6.70 -15.08 3.09
C VAL A 187 7.02 -16.47 3.65
N MET A 188 7.27 -16.52 4.95
CA MET A 188 7.76 -17.70 5.67
C MET A 188 6.83 -18.03 6.85
N PRO A 189 5.65 -18.66 6.61
CA PRO A 189 4.64 -18.91 7.64
C PRO A 189 5.08 -19.94 8.68
N HIS A 190 6.01 -20.80 8.34
CA HIS A 190 6.59 -21.81 9.19
C HIS A 190 7.88 -22.29 8.55
N ALA A 191 8.98 -22.40 9.27
CA ALA A 191 10.24 -22.93 8.78
C ALA A 191 11.19 -23.08 9.97
N ASP A 192 12.26 -23.86 9.80
CA ASP A 192 13.41 -23.91 10.70
C ASP A 192 14.62 -23.16 10.10
N PRO A 193 14.66 -21.80 10.09
CA PRO A 193 15.79 -21.05 9.56
C PRO A 193 17.12 -21.41 10.20
N GLU A 194 18.06 -21.81 9.35
CA GLU A 194 19.48 -21.92 9.69
C GLU A 194 20.29 -20.99 8.80
N TRP A 195 21.46 -20.56 9.25
CA TRP A 195 22.36 -19.76 8.42
C TRP A 195 22.72 -20.43 7.09
N SER A 196 22.86 -21.76 7.10
CA SER A 196 23.21 -22.56 5.92
C SER A 196 22.14 -22.48 4.80
N THR A 197 20.88 -22.27 5.19
CA THR A 197 19.71 -22.31 4.31
C THR A 197 19.03 -20.96 4.14
N HIS A 198 19.21 -19.99 5.04
CA HIS A 198 18.46 -18.73 5.02
C HIS A 198 19.34 -17.47 5.16
N SER A 199 20.67 -17.61 5.13
CA SER A 199 21.59 -16.46 5.27
C SER A 199 21.39 -15.37 4.22
N ASN A 200 20.90 -15.70 3.02
CA ASN A 200 20.59 -14.69 2.02
C ASN A 200 19.53 -13.69 2.49
N LEU A 201 18.62 -14.03 3.43
CA LEU A 201 17.66 -13.07 3.99
C LEU A 201 18.35 -11.89 4.67
N PHE A 202 19.50 -12.10 5.31
CA PHE A 202 20.32 -11.01 5.87
C PHE A 202 20.80 -10.04 4.78
N TYR A 203 21.33 -10.58 3.68
CA TYR A 203 21.90 -9.78 2.59
C TYR A 203 20.82 -9.14 1.71
N TRP A 204 19.78 -9.89 1.36
CA TRP A 204 18.68 -9.46 0.51
C TRP A 204 17.84 -8.34 1.15
N ASN A 205 17.61 -8.41 2.47
CA ASN A 205 16.92 -7.36 3.22
C ASN A 205 17.73 -6.05 3.31
N ASN A 206 19.06 -6.11 3.18
CA ASN A 206 19.96 -4.97 3.36
C ASN A 206 19.70 -3.83 2.35
N ASP A 207 20.23 -2.64 2.64
CA ASP A 207 20.18 -1.50 1.74
C ASP A 207 20.86 -1.85 0.40
N THR A 208 20.24 -1.37 -0.67
CA THR A 208 20.81 -1.33 -2.01
C THR A 208 22.15 -0.62 -2.11
N ALA A 209 22.41 0.38 -1.26
CA ALA A 209 23.72 1.04 -1.20
C ALA A 209 24.83 0.07 -0.74
N ASP A 210 24.46 -0.96 0.03
CA ASP A 210 25.36 -1.98 0.57
C ASP A 210 25.26 -3.31 -0.20
N GLY A 211 24.67 -3.28 -1.40
CA GLY A 211 24.52 -4.45 -2.27
C GLY A 211 23.32 -5.36 -1.95
N GLY A 212 22.46 -4.98 -1.00
CA GLY A 212 21.19 -5.66 -0.75
C GLY A 212 20.08 -5.25 -1.72
N CYS A 213 18.86 -5.69 -1.44
CA CYS A 213 17.70 -5.44 -2.29
C CYS A 213 16.55 -4.70 -1.59
N GLY A 214 16.72 -4.36 -0.30
CA GLY A 214 15.67 -3.80 0.54
C GLY A 214 14.42 -4.70 0.62
N GLY A 215 14.60 -6.01 0.49
CA GLY A 215 13.52 -6.99 0.45
C GLY A 215 12.79 -7.12 1.79
N TRP A 216 11.46 -7.25 1.75
CA TRP A 216 10.65 -7.36 2.95
C TRP A 216 10.46 -8.81 3.36
N ILE A 217 10.31 -9.06 4.66
CA ILE A 217 10.13 -10.39 5.22
C ILE A 217 8.84 -10.38 6.04
N TRP A 218 7.98 -11.37 5.82
CA TRP A 218 6.93 -11.73 6.76
C TRP A 218 7.21 -13.15 7.24
N ALA A 219 7.21 -13.35 8.56
CA ALA A 219 7.45 -14.64 9.17
C ALA A 219 6.47 -14.90 10.32
N ALA A 220 6.18 -16.17 10.55
CA ALA A 220 5.29 -16.61 11.62
C ALA A 220 5.78 -17.90 12.29
N CYS A 221 5.08 -18.32 13.34
CA CYS A 221 5.40 -19.51 14.12
C CYS A 221 6.85 -19.49 14.66
N HIS A 222 7.43 -20.66 14.90
CA HIS A 222 8.80 -20.78 15.40
C HIS A 222 9.87 -20.25 14.43
N ALA A 223 9.50 -19.96 13.17
CA ALA A 223 10.43 -19.46 12.19
C ALA A 223 11.02 -18.12 12.64
N VAL A 224 10.30 -17.37 13.48
CA VAL A 224 10.73 -16.06 13.96
C VAL A 224 11.87 -16.14 14.96
N SER A 225 11.74 -16.90 16.05
CA SER A 225 12.84 -17.02 17.03
C SER A 225 14.04 -17.73 16.43
N ALA A 226 13.85 -18.70 15.53
CA ALA A 226 14.93 -19.25 14.71
C ALA A 226 15.59 -18.17 13.84
N LEU A 227 14.79 -17.38 13.10
CA LEU A 227 15.29 -16.33 12.21
C LEU A 227 16.04 -15.25 12.98
N GLU A 228 15.57 -14.77 14.12
CA GLU A 228 16.25 -13.73 14.91
C GLU A 228 17.58 -14.21 15.51
N ASN A 229 17.72 -15.52 15.76
CA ASN A 229 18.90 -16.15 16.35
C ASN A 229 19.90 -16.71 15.33
N MET A 230 19.63 -16.62 14.02
CA MET A 230 20.59 -17.11 13.03
C MET A 230 21.88 -16.30 13.08
N SER A 231 23.01 -17.01 13.08
CA SER A 231 24.33 -16.40 13.03
C SER A 231 25.28 -17.11 12.07
N ASP A 232 26.23 -16.35 11.55
CA ASP A 232 27.33 -16.94 10.79
C ASP A 232 28.21 -17.84 11.66
N ALA A 233 29.11 -18.60 11.04
CA ALA A 233 29.97 -19.53 11.77
C ALA A 233 30.90 -18.86 12.80
N SER A 234 31.16 -17.56 12.66
CA SER A 234 31.94 -16.75 13.62
C SER A 234 31.10 -16.25 14.80
N GLY A 235 29.78 -16.15 14.63
CA GLY A 235 28.89 -15.44 15.56
C GLY A 235 29.00 -13.91 15.45
N ASP A 236 29.73 -13.40 14.46
CA ASP A 236 29.97 -11.96 14.26
C ASP A 236 28.77 -11.29 13.57
N THR A 237 28.07 -12.05 12.73
CA THR A 237 26.85 -11.61 12.05
C THR A 237 25.67 -12.36 12.63
N VAL A 238 24.69 -11.61 13.14
CA VAL A 238 23.41 -12.12 13.62
C VAL A 238 22.29 -11.38 12.90
N THR A 239 21.24 -12.09 12.52
CA THR A 239 20.09 -11.55 11.77
C THR A 239 19.22 -10.61 12.59
N ASN A 240 19.02 -10.87 13.89
CA ASN A 240 18.26 -10.08 14.87
C ASN A 240 17.59 -8.79 14.38
N PHE A 241 16.63 -8.94 13.46
CA PHE A 241 16.16 -7.86 12.61
C PHE A 241 15.34 -6.87 13.43
N LEU A 242 14.48 -7.37 14.32
CA LEU A 242 13.59 -6.55 15.14
C LEU A 242 13.97 -6.53 16.61
N MET A 243 14.74 -7.52 17.09
CA MET A 243 15.18 -7.59 18.49
C MET A 243 16.56 -6.93 18.66
N ALA A 244 16.75 -6.24 19.79
CA ALA A 244 18.02 -5.64 20.16
C ALA A 244 18.63 -6.45 21.29
N ASP A 245 19.73 -7.13 20.99
CA ASP A 245 20.60 -7.76 21.97
C ASP A 245 22.02 -7.91 21.37
N ASP A 246 23.04 -7.77 22.23
CA ASP A 246 24.44 -8.09 21.92
C ASP A 246 24.75 -9.59 22.23
N SER A 247 23.73 -10.37 22.62
CA SER A 247 23.77 -11.83 22.79
C SER A 247 23.83 -12.57 21.45
N PRO A 248 24.46 -13.77 21.40
CA PRO A 248 24.33 -14.67 20.26
C PRO A 248 22.91 -15.21 20.05
N TYR A 249 22.01 -15.06 21.02
CA TYR A 249 20.60 -15.46 20.94
C TYR A 249 19.68 -14.30 21.33
N PRO A 250 19.36 -13.38 20.41
CA PRO A 250 18.52 -12.21 20.69
C PRO A 250 17.04 -12.50 20.95
N ALA A 251 16.56 -13.68 20.55
CA ALA A 251 15.23 -14.20 20.85
C ALA A 251 15.31 -15.37 21.82
N VAL A 252 14.35 -15.47 22.75
CA VAL A 252 14.09 -16.72 23.47
C VAL A 252 13.50 -17.71 22.45
N PHE A 253 14.03 -18.93 22.38
CA PHE A 253 13.52 -19.94 21.46
C PHE A 253 12.13 -20.42 21.88
N TRP A 254 11.30 -20.79 20.89
CA TRP A 254 9.95 -21.32 21.06
C TRP A 254 9.83 -22.51 22.05
N GLY A 255 10.91 -23.25 22.30
CA GLY A 255 10.94 -24.37 23.26
C GLY A 255 11.38 -23.99 24.67
N ASP A 256 11.80 -22.74 24.87
CA ASP A 256 12.42 -22.21 26.09
C ASP A 256 11.59 -21.10 26.77
N HIS A 257 10.35 -20.89 26.33
CA HIS A 257 9.36 -20.06 27.02
C HIS A 257 7.97 -20.75 27.02
N ASP A 258 7.16 -20.39 28.00
CA ASP A 258 5.76 -20.80 28.10
C ASP A 258 4.89 -20.04 27.07
N ASP A 259 3.63 -20.48 26.95
CA ASP A 259 2.59 -19.77 26.22
C ASP A 259 2.18 -18.47 26.96
N GLY A 260 1.60 -17.51 26.23
CA GLY A 260 1.05 -16.28 26.80
C GLY A 260 -0.06 -16.50 27.84
N ASP A 261 -0.26 -15.52 28.73
CA ASP A 261 -1.17 -15.63 29.88
C ASP A 261 -2.67 -15.37 29.57
N GLU A 262 -3.01 -15.25 28.28
CA GLU A 262 -4.33 -14.87 27.75
C GLU A 262 -4.84 -13.45 28.13
N VAL A 263 -4.01 -12.61 28.77
CA VAL A 263 -4.35 -11.23 29.17
C VAL A 263 -3.52 -10.22 28.37
N TYR A 264 -3.94 -9.99 27.13
CA TYR A 264 -3.18 -9.17 26.19
C TYR A 264 -3.55 -7.68 26.21
N ASN A 265 -2.55 -6.86 25.95
CA ASN A 265 -2.65 -5.41 25.79
C ASN A 265 -2.49 -5.01 24.31
N TYR A 266 -3.57 -4.48 23.72
CA TYR A 266 -3.52 -3.87 22.39
C TYR A 266 -2.97 -2.44 22.46
N LYS A 267 -1.93 -2.16 21.70
CA LYS A 267 -1.19 -0.91 21.84
C LYS A 267 -1.95 0.27 21.26
N SER A 268 -2.24 1.24 22.13
CA SER A 268 -2.84 2.51 21.70
C SER A 268 -1.84 3.40 20.94
N GLY A 269 -2.34 4.31 20.11
CA GLY A 269 -1.52 5.28 19.37
C GLY A 269 -0.99 4.76 18.02
N LEU A 270 -1.30 3.52 17.66
CA LEU A 270 -0.94 2.92 16.38
C LEU A 270 -2.10 2.92 15.36
N GLY A 271 -3.22 3.55 15.69
CA GLY A 271 -4.48 3.45 14.93
C GLY A 271 -4.44 3.93 13.47
N ALA A 272 -3.46 4.77 13.11
CA ALA A 272 -3.24 5.22 11.74
C ALA A 272 -2.32 4.30 10.91
N LEU A 273 -1.69 3.29 11.52
CA LEU A 273 -0.78 2.40 10.80
C LEU A 273 -1.56 1.49 9.84
N PRO A 274 -1.15 1.39 8.56
CA PRO A 274 -1.86 0.60 7.55
C PRO A 274 -1.91 -0.89 7.89
N SER A 275 -0.81 -1.45 8.40
CA SER A 275 -0.72 -2.86 8.81
C SER A 275 -1.75 -3.26 9.88
N LEU A 276 -2.19 -2.31 10.70
CA LEU A 276 -3.12 -2.55 11.82
C LEU A 276 -4.58 -2.23 11.48
N GLN A 277 -4.90 -2.03 10.19
CA GLN A 277 -6.28 -1.85 9.74
C GLN A 277 -6.99 -3.20 9.59
N TYR A 278 -7.25 -3.86 10.72
CA TYR A 278 -8.07 -5.04 10.86
C TYR A 278 -9.19 -4.80 11.88
N VAL A 279 -10.13 -5.74 11.98
CA VAL A 279 -11.31 -5.68 12.84
C VAL A 279 -11.26 -6.85 13.80
N ASP A 280 -11.80 -6.67 15.01
CA ASP A 280 -11.84 -7.66 16.09
C ASP A 280 -10.43 -8.05 16.62
N ASP A 281 -10.36 -9.01 17.55
CA ASP A 281 -9.11 -9.63 18.01
C ASP A 281 -8.63 -10.70 17.02
N PHE A 282 -7.31 -10.88 16.93
CA PHE A 282 -6.71 -11.99 16.18
C PHE A 282 -6.11 -13.06 17.08
N ASP A 283 -6.17 -12.87 18.41
CA ASP A 283 -5.54 -13.72 19.42
C ASP A 283 -5.86 -15.21 19.21
N PRO A 284 -7.14 -15.63 19.03
CA PRO A 284 -7.46 -17.04 18.82
C PRO A 284 -6.81 -17.69 17.59
N ALA A 285 -6.39 -16.90 16.60
CA ALA A 285 -5.70 -17.37 15.40
C ALA A 285 -4.17 -17.42 15.55
N THR A 286 -3.65 -17.05 16.72
CA THR A 286 -2.23 -17.09 17.07
C THR A 286 -1.90 -18.17 18.10
N GLU A 287 -2.89 -18.79 18.72
CA GLU A 287 -2.70 -19.82 19.75
C GLU A 287 -2.42 -21.22 19.19
N ASN A 288 -2.27 -21.34 17.87
CA ASN A 288 -1.88 -22.58 17.22
C ASN A 288 -0.40 -22.57 16.84
N GLY A 289 0.28 -23.69 16.98
CA GLY A 289 1.69 -23.79 16.59
C GLY A 289 2.64 -23.97 17.76
N SER A 290 3.93 -23.88 17.48
CA SER A 290 4.99 -23.98 18.47
C SER A 290 5.38 -22.65 19.11
N GLU A 291 4.96 -21.51 18.54
CA GLU A 291 5.29 -20.18 19.09
C GLU A 291 4.08 -19.25 18.91
N ASN A 292 3.42 -18.93 20.03
CA ASN A 292 2.21 -18.10 20.07
C ASN A 292 2.47 -16.64 20.51
N MET A 293 3.71 -16.34 20.88
CA MET A 293 4.24 -15.03 21.25
C MET A 293 5.75 -15.01 21.06
N TYR A 294 6.32 -13.84 20.80
CA TYR A 294 7.76 -13.66 20.63
C TYR A 294 8.36 -12.88 21.79
N ILE A 295 9.46 -13.38 22.36
CA ILE A 295 10.12 -12.78 23.51
C ILE A 295 11.58 -12.47 23.16
N PRO A 296 11.97 -11.20 23.06
CA PRO A 296 13.38 -10.82 23.02
C PRO A 296 14.09 -11.22 24.30
N GLU A 297 15.35 -11.64 24.21
CA GLU A 297 16.16 -11.93 25.40
C GLU A 297 16.43 -10.66 26.21
N GLU A 298 16.79 -9.55 25.54
CA GLU A 298 16.91 -8.23 26.19
C GLU A 298 15.71 -7.31 25.94
N LYS A 299 15.44 -6.94 24.68
CA LYS A 299 14.37 -5.98 24.31
C LYS A 299 14.09 -5.97 22.81
N TRP A 300 12.93 -5.44 22.42
CA TRP A 300 12.70 -5.00 21.04
C TRP A 300 13.55 -3.77 20.72
N ARG A 301 13.99 -3.62 19.46
CA ARG A 301 14.63 -2.37 19.00
C ARG A 301 13.66 -1.20 19.21
N LEU A 302 14.18 -0.01 19.50
CA LEU A 302 13.36 1.20 19.71
C LEU A 302 12.52 1.59 18.48
N THR A 303 12.92 1.13 17.30
CA THR A 303 12.23 1.33 16.01
C THR A 303 11.24 0.22 15.67
N THR A 304 11.24 -0.88 16.44
CA THR A 304 10.28 -1.98 16.28
C THR A 304 8.97 -1.57 16.92
N GLN A 305 7.90 -1.68 16.14
CA GLN A 305 6.55 -1.52 16.64
C GLN A 305 6.02 -2.89 17.02
N THR A 306 5.52 -2.99 18.24
CA THR A 306 4.80 -4.15 18.76
C THR A 306 3.31 -3.82 18.85
N ASP A 307 2.46 -4.82 18.62
CA ASP A 307 1.05 -4.80 18.99
C ASP A 307 0.69 -6.14 19.62
N VAL A 308 -0.33 -6.13 20.46
CA VAL A 308 -0.75 -7.28 21.30
C VAL A 308 0.39 -7.81 22.16
N GLU A 309 0.61 -7.10 23.26
CA GLU A 309 1.67 -7.35 24.22
C GLU A 309 1.14 -8.17 25.41
N ASP A 310 1.94 -9.10 25.92
CA ASP A 310 1.71 -9.75 27.21
C ASP A 310 2.74 -9.19 28.22
N PRO A 311 2.34 -8.19 29.03
CA PRO A 311 3.25 -7.57 29.99
C PRO A 311 3.48 -8.42 31.25
N ASN A 312 2.69 -9.47 31.48
CA ASN A 312 2.78 -10.31 32.68
C ASN A 312 3.30 -11.72 32.39
N HIS A 313 3.71 -11.98 31.14
CA HIS A 313 4.23 -13.27 30.70
C HIS A 313 5.26 -13.84 31.68
N PRO A 314 5.13 -15.11 32.11
CA PRO A 314 5.95 -15.70 33.16
C PRO A 314 7.46 -15.64 32.86
N ASP A 315 7.85 -15.83 31.60
CA ASP A 315 9.25 -15.77 31.16
C ASP A 315 9.86 -14.37 31.04
N LEU A 316 9.11 -13.31 31.38
CA LEU A 316 9.70 -11.97 31.57
C LEU A 316 10.43 -11.86 32.91
N VAL A 317 10.25 -12.83 33.82
CA VAL A 317 11.02 -12.90 35.06
C VAL A 317 12.50 -13.13 34.74
N GLY A 318 13.32 -12.09 34.96
CA GLY A 318 14.74 -12.08 34.58
C GLY A 318 15.05 -11.26 33.34
N ARG A 319 14.02 -10.79 32.61
CA ARG A 319 14.12 -9.97 31.40
C ARG A 319 13.38 -8.63 31.56
N PRO A 320 13.82 -7.76 32.49
CA PRO A 320 13.06 -6.57 32.89
C PRO A 320 12.89 -5.50 31.78
N ASN A 321 13.63 -5.61 30.67
CA ASN A 321 13.52 -4.70 29.52
C ASN A 321 12.79 -5.33 28.34
N SER A 322 12.43 -6.61 28.43
CA SER A 322 11.76 -7.35 27.36
C SER A 322 10.25 -7.18 27.46
N MET A 323 9.57 -7.54 26.37
CA MET A 323 8.12 -7.53 26.25
C MET A 323 7.72 -8.66 25.32
N ALA A 324 6.86 -9.58 25.77
CA ALA A 324 6.27 -10.58 24.89
C ALA A 324 5.29 -9.87 23.94
N ALA A 325 5.35 -10.17 22.64
CA ALA A 325 4.40 -9.62 21.66
C ALA A 325 3.94 -10.68 20.65
N LYS A 326 2.65 -10.65 20.26
CA LYS A 326 2.11 -11.49 19.17
C LYS A 326 2.38 -10.90 17.80
N LEU A 327 2.49 -9.56 17.71
CA LEU A 327 2.78 -8.86 16.46
C LEU A 327 3.94 -7.90 16.67
N ALA A 328 4.98 -8.04 15.86
CA ALA A 328 6.11 -7.11 15.84
C ALA A 328 6.48 -6.79 14.40
N PHE A 329 6.70 -5.52 14.08
CA PHE A 329 7.11 -5.12 12.74
C PHE A 329 7.92 -3.83 12.75
N GLY A 330 8.79 -3.69 11.76
CA GLY A 330 9.67 -2.54 11.68
C GLY A 330 10.63 -2.66 10.52
N ARG A 331 11.48 -1.64 10.36
CA ARG A 331 12.65 -1.75 9.48
C ARG A 331 13.69 -2.61 10.17
N ALA A 332 14.28 -3.55 9.43
CA ALA A 332 15.36 -4.38 9.93
C ALA A 332 16.49 -3.53 10.52
N TYR A 333 16.97 -3.92 11.70
CA TYR A 333 17.99 -3.22 12.50
C TYR A 333 17.64 -1.78 12.90
N GLY A 334 16.40 -1.34 12.64
CA GLY A 334 16.01 0.06 12.75
C GLY A 334 16.58 0.96 11.66
N ASP A 335 17.16 0.39 10.61
CA ASP A 335 17.71 1.14 9.49
C ASP A 335 16.62 1.52 8.48
N PRO A 336 16.31 2.82 8.29
CA PRO A 336 15.25 3.25 7.37
C PRO A 336 15.46 2.83 5.91
N ASN A 337 16.68 2.45 5.50
CA ASN A 337 16.99 2.06 4.13
C ASN A 337 16.86 0.55 3.86
N ARG A 338 16.81 -0.28 4.92
CA ARG A 338 16.60 -1.73 4.81
C ARG A 338 15.12 -2.08 4.57
N GLY A 339 14.85 -3.31 4.14
CA GLY A 339 13.49 -3.83 4.03
C GLY A 339 12.78 -3.88 5.38
N LYS A 340 11.44 -3.93 5.36
CA LYS A 340 10.67 -4.15 6.60
C LYS A 340 10.55 -5.64 6.90
N VAL A 341 10.42 -5.93 8.19
CA VAL A 341 10.15 -7.27 8.71
C VAL A 341 8.87 -7.22 9.52
N MET A 342 8.05 -8.26 9.42
CA MET A 342 6.87 -8.47 10.25
C MET A 342 6.88 -9.91 10.79
N TYR A 343 6.65 -10.01 12.09
CA TYR A 343 6.47 -11.24 12.85
C TYR A 343 5.05 -11.28 13.36
N GLU A 344 4.32 -12.31 12.97
CA GLU A 344 2.94 -12.56 13.35
C GLU A 344 2.87 -13.94 14.02
N ALA A 345 2.48 -14.00 15.29
CA ALA A 345 2.52 -15.23 16.07
C ALA A 345 1.50 -16.27 15.61
N GLY A 346 1.81 -17.55 15.80
CA GLY A 346 0.96 -18.68 15.41
C GLY A 346 1.39 -19.36 14.10
N HIS A 347 0.85 -20.55 13.84
CA HIS A 347 1.27 -21.44 12.76
C HIS A 347 0.42 -21.35 11.49
N SER A 348 -0.88 -21.08 11.62
CA SER A 348 -1.82 -21.12 10.49
C SER A 348 -2.92 -20.09 10.67
N HIS A 349 -2.99 -19.13 9.74
CA HIS A 349 -4.00 -18.07 9.75
C HIS A 349 -5.04 -18.22 8.64
N ASP A 350 -4.94 -19.24 7.78
CA ASP A 350 -5.74 -19.50 6.57
C ASP A 350 -7.19 -19.93 6.86
N GLY A 351 -7.54 -20.14 8.13
CA GLY A 351 -8.90 -20.44 8.56
C GLY A 351 -9.91 -19.34 8.21
N SER A 352 -11.20 -19.63 8.39
CA SER A 352 -12.29 -18.71 8.08
C SER A 352 -12.93 -18.05 9.30
N GLY A 353 -12.41 -18.31 10.51
CA GLY A 353 -12.87 -17.67 11.74
C GLY A 353 -12.58 -16.17 11.76
N VAL A 354 -13.26 -15.42 12.63
CA VAL A 354 -13.08 -13.96 12.75
C VAL A 354 -11.62 -13.61 13.04
N ALA A 355 -10.98 -14.31 13.98
CA ALA A 355 -9.58 -14.12 14.31
C ALA A 355 -8.64 -14.48 13.14
N ASN A 356 -8.94 -15.55 12.38
CA ASN A 356 -8.15 -15.93 11.20
C ASN A 356 -8.24 -14.87 10.10
N VAL A 357 -9.43 -14.28 9.91
CA VAL A 357 -9.65 -13.16 9.00
C VAL A 357 -8.87 -11.94 9.46
N ALA A 358 -8.86 -11.62 10.75
CA ALA A 358 -8.07 -10.52 11.29
C ALA A 358 -6.56 -10.70 11.03
N ALA A 359 -6.03 -11.89 11.29
CA ALA A 359 -4.64 -12.26 11.01
C ALA A 359 -4.29 -12.15 9.51
N GLN A 360 -5.10 -12.75 8.62
CA GLN A 360 -4.91 -12.60 7.17
C GLN A 360 -4.92 -11.13 6.71
N ARG A 361 -5.75 -10.26 7.32
CA ARG A 361 -5.75 -8.83 7.02
C ARG A 361 -4.44 -8.15 7.42
N ILE A 362 -3.83 -8.53 8.55
CA ILE A 362 -2.53 -7.99 8.98
C ILE A 362 -1.47 -8.30 7.91
N PHE A 363 -1.37 -9.58 7.49
CA PHE A 363 -0.52 -10.01 6.39
C PHE A 363 -0.75 -9.19 5.11
N PHE A 364 -2.01 -9.08 4.65
CA PHE A 364 -2.31 -8.35 3.42
C PHE A 364 -1.96 -6.87 3.53
N ASN A 365 -2.35 -6.21 4.62
CA ASN A 365 -2.05 -4.80 4.84
C ASN A 365 -0.55 -4.52 4.86
N PHE A 366 0.25 -5.39 5.49
CA PHE A 366 1.71 -5.27 5.45
C PHE A 366 2.26 -5.46 4.03
N SER A 367 1.76 -6.47 3.31
CA SER A 367 2.28 -6.83 1.99
C SER A 367 2.05 -5.76 0.92
N LEU A 368 0.96 -4.99 0.98
CA LEU A 368 0.62 -3.97 -0.02
C LEU A 368 1.69 -2.86 -0.15
N ASP A 369 2.45 -2.59 0.92
CA ASP A 369 3.52 -1.59 0.88
C ASP A 369 4.90 -2.14 0.52
N ALA A 370 5.08 -3.46 0.49
CA ALA A 370 6.39 -4.07 0.23
C ALA A 370 7.09 -3.53 -1.03
N PRO A 371 6.38 -3.25 -2.14
CA PRO A 371 7.01 -2.77 -3.36
C PRO A 371 7.33 -1.27 -3.33
N GLU A 372 6.94 -0.50 -2.31
CA GLU A 372 6.97 0.97 -2.34
C GLU A 372 8.32 1.55 -2.82
N ALA A 373 9.44 1.02 -2.34
CA ALA A 373 10.77 1.52 -2.70
C ALA A 373 11.31 0.94 -4.03
N LYS A 374 10.65 -0.08 -4.58
CA LYS A 374 11.10 -0.87 -5.74
C LYS A 374 10.22 -0.64 -6.98
N ALA A 375 8.93 -0.36 -6.78
CA ALA A 375 7.96 -0.08 -7.81
C ALA A 375 8.36 1.16 -8.63
N PRO A 376 8.16 1.15 -9.96
CA PRO A 376 8.43 2.31 -10.80
C PRO A 376 7.69 3.55 -10.34
N THR A 377 8.44 4.61 -10.00
CA THR A 377 7.88 5.94 -9.80
C THR A 377 7.72 6.61 -11.16
N ILE A 378 6.51 7.10 -11.44
CA ILE A 378 6.16 7.66 -12.75
C ILE A 378 5.86 9.15 -12.61
N THR A 379 6.56 9.97 -13.38
CA THR A 379 6.10 11.32 -13.68
C THR A 379 5.52 11.34 -15.08
N SER A 380 4.45 12.12 -15.28
CA SER A 380 3.79 12.25 -16.58
C SER A 380 3.25 13.66 -16.74
N SER A 381 3.14 14.09 -17.99
CA SER A 381 2.48 15.32 -18.41
C SER A 381 1.45 14.95 -19.46
N VAL A 382 0.18 15.18 -19.13
CA VAL A 382 -0.98 14.91 -19.96
C VAL A 382 -1.90 16.13 -19.80
N PRO A 383 -2.35 16.77 -20.89
CA PRO A 383 -3.30 17.89 -20.81
C PRO A 383 -4.64 17.47 -20.20
N ASP A 384 -5.12 18.25 -19.24
CA ASP A 384 -6.39 18.06 -18.51
C ASP A 384 -7.62 18.31 -19.41
N VAL A 385 -7.42 19.08 -20.48
CA VAL A 385 -8.42 19.44 -21.47
C VAL A 385 -7.87 19.20 -22.87
N MET A 386 -8.67 18.54 -23.72
CA MET A 386 -8.35 18.29 -25.12
C MET A 386 -9.54 18.66 -26.01
N VAL A 387 -9.26 18.98 -27.26
CA VAL A 387 -10.23 19.21 -28.33
C VAL A 387 -10.13 18.05 -29.31
N GLN A 388 -11.27 17.50 -29.71
CA GLN A 388 -11.34 16.41 -30.70
C GLN A 388 -10.50 16.71 -31.95
N THR A 389 -9.93 15.66 -32.56
CA THR A 389 -9.12 15.69 -33.80
C THR A 389 -7.81 16.49 -33.73
N ILE A 390 -7.52 17.18 -32.61
CA ILE A 390 -6.24 17.83 -32.38
C ILE A 390 -5.29 16.84 -31.72
N THR A 391 -4.05 16.77 -32.22
CA THR A 391 -3.00 15.91 -31.66
C THR A 391 -2.30 16.61 -30.49
N TYR A 392 -2.21 15.92 -29.35
CA TYR A 392 -1.54 16.40 -28.14
C TYR A 392 -0.27 15.59 -27.88
N GLN A 393 0.77 16.27 -27.40
CA GLN A 393 1.98 15.62 -26.91
C GLN A 393 1.79 15.14 -25.48
N LEU A 394 2.19 13.90 -25.22
CA LEU A 394 2.24 13.30 -23.90
C LEU A 394 3.70 13.00 -23.57
N SER A 395 4.05 13.08 -22.29
CA SER A 395 5.36 12.65 -21.83
C SER A 395 5.25 11.87 -20.53
N ALA A 396 6.08 10.85 -20.39
CA ALA A 396 6.29 10.13 -19.15
C ALA A 396 7.78 9.93 -18.90
N SER A 397 8.16 9.84 -17.63
CA SER A 397 9.46 9.33 -17.21
C SER A 397 9.27 8.39 -16.04
N ALA A 398 10.09 7.35 -16.01
CA ALA A 398 10.13 6.37 -14.95
C ALA A 398 11.47 6.41 -14.23
N SER A 399 11.43 6.22 -12.92
CA SER A 399 12.59 6.00 -12.05
C SER A 399 12.28 4.89 -11.06
N GLY A 400 13.32 4.22 -10.56
CA GLY A 400 13.16 3.10 -9.62
C GLY A 400 14.44 2.28 -9.55
N ARG A 401 14.44 1.23 -8.73
CA ARG A 401 15.63 0.41 -8.44
C ARG A 401 15.94 -0.63 -9.53
N THR A 402 14.99 -0.90 -10.42
CA THR A 402 14.95 -2.11 -11.27
C THR A 402 14.72 -1.78 -12.75
N GLY A 403 15.36 -0.72 -13.25
CA GLY A 403 15.38 -0.43 -14.69
C GLY A 403 16.14 -1.50 -15.50
N PRO A 404 16.03 -1.54 -16.84
CA PRO A 404 15.33 -0.58 -17.70
C PRO A 404 13.81 -0.63 -17.59
N PHE A 405 13.14 0.42 -18.08
CA PHE A 405 11.68 0.57 -18.02
C PHE A 405 11.06 0.54 -19.42
N THR A 406 9.92 -0.12 -19.55
CA THR A 406 9.05 -0.09 -20.75
C THR A 406 7.77 0.69 -20.46
N TYR A 407 7.19 1.30 -21.50
CA TYR A 407 6.01 2.15 -21.38
C TYR A 407 4.85 1.57 -22.19
N GLU A 408 3.63 1.78 -21.73
CA GLU A 408 2.40 1.51 -22.47
C GLU A 408 1.33 2.54 -22.12
N TRP A 409 0.92 3.33 -23.10
CA TRP A 409 -0.18 4.28 -22.99
C TRP A 409 -1.51 3.63 -23.36
N THR A 410 -2.52 3.84 -22.52
CA THR A 410 -3.90 3.44 -22.75
C THR A 410 -4.85 4.61 -22.50
N THR A 411 -6.07 4.49 -23.02
CA THR A 411 -7.10 5.53 -22.90
C THR A 411 -8.47 4.89 -22.70
N ALA A 412 -9.32 5.54 -21.90
CA ALA A 412 -10.73 5.17 -21.73
C ALA A 412 -11.68 5.84 -22.74
N CYS A 413 -11.17 6.71 -23.61
CA CYS A 413 -11.91 7.40 -24.66
C CYS A 413 -11.44 7.01 -26.06
N ALA A 414 -12.30 7.21 -27.06
CA ALA A 414 -11.97 6.98 -28.46
C ALA A 414 -10.88 7.95 -28.92
N GLY A 415 -9.90 7.44 -29.67
CA GLY A 415 -8.75 8.17 -30.15
C GLY A 415 -7.58 7.24 -30.50
N THR A 416 -6.52 7.82 -31.03
CA THR A 416 -5.37 7.06 -31.53
C THR A 416 -4.05 7.61 -30.99
N PHE A 417 -3.17 6.71 -30.53
CA PHE A 417 -1.77 7.03 -30.23
C PHE A 417 -0.91 6.85 -31.50
N ASN A 418 0.11 7.70 -31.69
CA ASN A 418 1.10 7.44 -32.75
C ASN A 418 1.90 6.15 -32.49
N ASN A 419 2.29 5.94 -31.23
CA ASN A 419 2.91 4.75 -30.71
C ASN A 419 2.67 4.73 -29.19
N PRO A 420 1.85 3.82 -28.65
CA PRO A 420 1.58 3.77 -27.23
C PRO A 420 2.76 3.23 -26.41
N TYR A 421 3.79 2.65 -27.03
CA TYR A 421 4.87 1.94 -26.33
C TYR A 421 6.14 2.78 -26.07
N ILE A 422 6.02 4.11 -26.17
CA ILE A 422 7.13 5.04 -25.95
C ILE A 422 6.80 6.05 -24.85
N ALA A 423 7.83 6.51 -24.15
CA ALA A 423 7.71 7.51 -23.09
C ALA A 423 7.04 8.81 -23.57
N ASN A 424 7.37 9.25 -24.79
CA ASN A 424 6.85 10.48 -25.40
C ASN A 424 5.93 10.14 -26.58
N ALA A 425 4.71 9.75 -26.28
CA ALA A 425 3.68 9.47 -27.28
C ALA A 425 2.89 10.75 -27.63
N THR A 426 2.19 10.73 -28.77
CA THR A 426 1.13 11.69 -29.07
C THR A 426 -0.22 10.99 -29.04
N PHE A 427 -1.27 11.67 -28.59
CA PHE A 427 -2.65 11.20 -28.64
C PHE A 427 -3.53 12.15 -29.44
N THR A 428 -4.37 11.60 -30.32
CA THR A 428 -5.39 12.36 -31.07
C THR A 428 -6.77 11.82 -30.69
N PRO A 429 -7.59 12.57 -29.94
CA PRO A 429 -8.94 12.15 -29.60
C PRO A 429 -9.85 12.11 -30.82
N ASP A 430 -10.76 11.14 -30.86
CA ASP A 430 -11.80 11.09 -31.88
C ASP A 430 -12.90 12.14 -31.64
N SER A 431 -13.84 12.25 -32.58
CA SER A 431 -14.97 13.17 -32.46
C SER A 431 -15.92 12.77 -31.31
N VAL A 432 -16.34 13.74 -30.51
CA VAL A 432 -17.28 13.56 -29.39
C VAL A 432 -18.57 14.36 -29.63
N SER A 433 -19.72 13.79 -29.25
CA SER A 433 -21.03 14.47 -29.37
C SER A 433 -21.33 15.44 -28.22
N SER A 434 -20.57 15.35 -27.13
CA SER A 434 -20.65 16.19 -25.93
C SER A 434 -19.32 16.18 -25.21
N ALA A 435 -19.10 17.12 -24.28
CA ALA A 435 -17.94 17.09 -23.39
C ALA A 435 -17.82 15.71 -22.72
N THR A 436 -16.69 15.04 -22.93
CA THR A 436 -16.48 13.65 -22.51
C THR A 436 -15.31 13.59 -21.55
N LEU A 437 -15.56 13.17 -20.31
CA LEU A 437 -14.53 12.89 -19.31
C LEU A 437 -14.01 11.47 -19.51
N CYS A 438 -12.69 11.29 -19.61
CA CYS A 438 -12.03 9.99 -19.65
C CYS A 438 -10.67 10.04 -18.93
N ALA A 439 -10.04 8.89 -18.75
CA ALA A 439 -8.69 8.78 -18.21
C ALA A 439 -7.70 8.36 -19.30
N LEU A 440 -6.55 9.03 -19.36
CA LEU A 440 -5.36 8.55 -20.08
C LEU A 440 -4.38 7.99 -19.05
N THR A 441 -3.85 6.80 -19.32
CA THR A 441 -2.98 6.08 -18.39
C THR A 441 -1.68 5.72 -19.06
N VAL A 442 -0.56 5.99 -18.39
CA VAL A 442 0.74 5.41 -18.74
C VAL A 442 1.06 4.31 -17.74
N LYS A 443 1.22 3.09 -18.24
CA LYS A 443 1.76 1.96 -17.51
C LYS A 443 3.26 1.88 -17.76
N VAL A 444 4.01 1.61 -16.69
CA VAL A 444 5.44 1.36 -16.73
C VAL A 444 5.71 -0.02 -16.15
N THR A 445 6.54 -0.78 -16.85
CA THR A 445 7.03 -2.08 -16.39
C THR A 445 8.54 -2.03 -16.26
N ASP A 446 9.04 -2.55 -15.14
CA ASP A 446 10.48 -2.67 -14.87
C ASP A 446 11.04 -4.00 -15.42
N GLN A 447 12.35 -4.23 -15.30
CA GLN A 447 12.96 -5.46 -15.81
C GLN A 447 12.54 -6.73 -15.04
N CYS A 448 12.04 -6.55 -13.82
CA CYS A 448 11.55 -7.61 -12.94
C CYS A 448 10.06 -7.92 -13.18
N GLY A 449 9.41 -7.23 -14.13
CA GLY A 449 7.99 -7.39 -14.40
C GLY A 449 7.08 -6.64 -13.43
N ARG A 450 7.61 -5.82 -12.51
CA ARG A 450 6.78 -4.96 -11.66
C ARG A 450 6.11 -3.91 -12.51
N VAL A 451 4.82 -3.74 -12.27
CA VAL A 451 4.00 -2.78 -12.98
C VAL A 451 3.65 -1.64 -12.02
N SER A 452 3.77 -0.42 -12.50
CA SER A 452 3.09 0.74 -11.93
C SER A 452 2.43 1.52 -13.03
N PHE A 453 1.43 2.32 -12.71
CA PHE A 453 0.80 3.19 -13.69
C PHE A 453 0.41 4.53 -13.09
N LYS A 454 0.28 5.52 -13.96
CA LYS A 454 -0.22 6.84 -13.61
C LYS A 454 -1.30 7.26 -14.59
N SER A 455 -2.41 7.72 -14.06
CA SER A 455 -3.56 8.16 -14.83
C SER A 455 -3.83 9.64 -14.64
N GLN A 456 -4.29 10.28 -15.71
CA GLN A 456 -4.76 11.66 -15.72
C GLN A 456 -6.20 11.69 -16.24
N ASP A 457 -7.08 12.34 -15.50
CA ASP A 457 -8.41 12.67 -15.97
C ASP A 457 -8.32 13.80 -17.01
N VAL A 458 -8.99 13.60 -18.16
CA VAL A 458 -8.99 14.50 -19.31
C VAL A 458 -10.42 14.74 -19.77
N THR A 459 -10.77 15.99 -20.01
CA THR A 459 -12.06 16.37 -20.63
C THR A 459 -11.85 16.67 -22.11
N ILE A 460 -12.49 15.90 -22.99
CA ILE A 460 -12.48 16.12 -24.43
C ILE A 460 -13.71 16.93 -24.83
N TYR A 461 -13.48 18.04 -25.51
CA TYR A 461 -14.51 18.88 -26.10
C TYR A 461 -14.65 18.66 -27.60
N GLY A 462 -15.86 18.92 -28.10
CA GLY A 462 -16.09 19.07 -29.53
C GLY A 462 -15.28 20.23 -30.10
N SER A 463 -15.10 20.24 -31.42
CA SER A 463 -14.49 21.40 -32.08
C SER A 463 -15.40 22.61 -31.84
N PRO A 464 -14.84 23.80 -31.52
CA PRO A 464 -15.63 25.01 -31.37
C PRO A 464 -16.56 25.17 -32.57
N GLN A 465 -17.87 25.18 -32.32
CA GLN A 465 -18.87 25.48 -33.35
C GLN A 465 -19.22 26.95 -33.25
N PRO A 466 -19.30 27.69 -34.37
CA PRO A 466 -19.86 29.03 -34.34
C PRO A 466 -21.32 28.95 -33.84
N PRO A 467 -21.83 30.02 -33.18
CA PRO A 467 -23.25 30.11 -32.85
C PRO A 467 -24.09 29.90 -34.11
N THR A 468 -25.14 29.08 -33.99
CA THR A 468 -26.08 28.89 -35.09
C THR A 468 -27.17 29.94 -34.97
N ALA A 469 -27.10 30.96 -35.83
CA ALA A 469 -28.15 31.95 -35.92
C ALA A 469 -29.40 31.35 -36.58
N LEU A 470 -30.56 31.45 -35.93
CA LEU A 470 -31.84 31.09 -36.53
C LEU A 470 -32.54 32.34 -37.09
N GLN A 471 -33.30 32.16 -38.17
CA GLN A 471 -33.94 33.30 -38.81
C GLN A 471 -35.07 33.84 -37.94
N ASP A 472 -34.90 35.08 -37.47
CA ASP A 472 -35.94 35.81 -36.79
C ASP A 472 -36.94 36.44 -37.77
N SER A 473 -38.23 36.37 -37.41
CA SER A 473 -39.25 37.14 -38.11
C SER A 473 -40.31 37.63 -37.13
N VAL A 474 -40.72 38.88 -37.31
CA VAL A 474 -41.85 39.47 -36.59
C VAL A 474 -42.69 40.28 -37.57
N TYR A 475 -44.00 40.16 -37.46
CA TYR A 475 -44.95 40.96 -38.23
C TYR A 475 -45.43 42.12 -37.38
N CYS A 476 -45.41 43.34 -37.92
CA CYS A 476 -45.96 44.52 -37.25
C CYS A 476 -47.02 45.22 -38.12
N LEU A 477 -48.08 45.70 -37.48
CA LEU A 477 -49.05 46.59 -38.12
C LEU A 477 -48.47 48.00 -38.27
N PRO A 478 -48.99 48.83 -39.21
CA PRO A 478 -48.60 50.22 -39.32
C PRO A 478 -48.73 50.94 -37.97
N TRP A 479 -47.73 51.75 -37.61
CA TRP A 479 -47.68 52.54 -36.37
C TRP A 479 -47.54 51.72 -35.07
N SER A 480 -47.17 50.44 -35.17
CA SER A 480 -46.91 49.58 -34.00
C SER A 480 -45.42 49.40 -33.77
N THR A 481 -44.99 49.40 -32.51
CA THR A 481 -43.63 49.00 -32.12
C THR A 481 -43.62 47.52 -31.79
N VAL A 482 -42.65 46.77 -32.34
CA VAL A 482 -42.36 45.39 -31.96
C VAL A 482 -40.94 45.30 -31.45
N THR A 483 -40.72 44.47 -30.43
CA THR A 483 -39.40 44.13 -29.93
C THR A 483 -39.05 42.75 -30.44
N LEU A 484 -37.89 42.63 -31.09
CA LEU A 484 -37.32 41.38 -31.55
C LEU A 484 -36.05 41.14 -30.74
N ASP A 485 -35.98 39.99 -30.09
CA ASP A 485 -34.75 39.54 -29.43
C ASP A 485 -34.02 38.62 -30.40
N PRO A 486 -32.94 39.11 -31.03
CA PRO A 486 -32.22 38.36 -32.07
C PRO A 486 -31.43 37.17 -31.50
N LEU A 487 -31.43 36.96 -30.19
CA LEU A 487 -30.77 35.82 -29.55
C LEU A 487 -31.76 34.78 -29.03
N ALA A 488 -33.07 35.03 -29.15
CA ALA A 488 -34.09 34.21 -28.49
C ALA A 488 -34.21 32.78 -29.05
N ASN A 489 -33.84 32.57 -30.31
CA ASN A 489 -33.87 31.28 -31.00
C ASN A 489 -32.48 30.83 -31.49
N ASP A 490 -31.44 31.65 -31.28
CA ASP A 490 -30.06 31.28 -31.58
C ASP A 490 -29.60 30.16 -30.64
N ILE A 491 -28.78 29.25 -31.17
CA ILE A 491 -28.21 28.15 -30.38
C ILE A 491 -26.70 28.35 -30.33
N ASP A 492 -26.15 28.46 -29.12
CA ASP A 492 -24.72 28.34 -28.85
C ASP A 492 -24.43 26.93 -28.32
N PRO A 493 -23.93 26.01 -29.17
CA PRO A 493 -23.81 24.60 -28.78
C PRO A 493 -22.72 24.35 -27.73
N MET A 494 -21.74 25.25 -27.56
CA MET A 494 -20.66 25.11 -26.59
C MET A 494 -20.07 26.49 -26.23
N ASP A 495 -20.53 27.08 -25.13
CA ASP A 495 -19.91 28.24 -24.48
C ASP A 495 -18.57 27.82 -23.83
N LEU A 496 -17.53 27.63 -24.66
CA LEU A 496 -16.15 27.46 -24.20
C LEU A 496 -15.61 28.84 -23.79
N LYS A 497 -15.71 29.16 -22.50
CA LYS A 497 -15.04 30.32 -21.90
C LYS A 497 -13.56 30.09 -21.63
#